data_AF-A0A2E4SUN4-F1
#
_entry.id   AF-A0A2E4SUN4-F1
#
_cell.length_a   1.000
_cell.length_b   1.000
_cell.length_c   1.000
_cell.angle_alpha   90.00
_cell.angle_beta   90.00
_cell.angle_gamma   90.00
#
_symmetry.space_group_name_H-M   'P 1'
#
loop_
_entity.id
_entity.type
_entity.pdbx_description
1 polymer ?
#
loop_
_entity_poly.entity_id
_entity_poly.type
_entity_poly.pdbx_seq_one_letter_code
_entity_poly.pdbx_strand_id
1 'polypeptide(L)'
;MLGLWILLAPFSRPLPGGEPFSFDATPEIRCGTPLVGIFGNDRPLADVYTVPLPSEGDPVEQSRVDCTGRARFRVALASLLVAASIAMAVHGRQPRIDQPR
;
A
#
# COMPACT_ATOMS: atom_id res chain seq x y z
N MET A 1 7.14 5.82 -14.63
CA MET A 1 6.71 6.73 -13.54
C MET A 1 5.79 6.03 -12.53
N LEU A 2 4.71 5.37 -12.96
CA LEU A 2 3.74 4.73 -12.06
C LEU A 2 4.36 3.75 -11.04
N GLY A 3 5.22 2.82 -11.47
CA GLY A 3 5.86 1.86 -10.54
C GLY A 3 6.71 2.55 -9.46
N LEU A 4 7.45 3.61 -9.84
CA LEU A 4 8.23 4.40 -8.89
C LEU A 4 7.32 5.13 -7.88
N TRP A 5 6.19 5.66 -8.34
CA TRP A 5 5.21 6.31 -7.48
C TRP A 5 4.59 5.32 -6.48
N ILE A 6 4.26 4.10 -6.92
CA ILE A 6 3.74 3.03 -6.05
C ILE A 6 4.75 2.64 -4.96
N LEU A 7 6.05 2.72 -5.23
CA LEU A 7 7.12 2.42 -4.26
C LEU A 7 7.32 3.50 -3.18
N LEU A 8 7.16 4.76 -3.57
CA LEU A 8 7.55 5.91 -2.74
C LEU A 8 6.35 6.58 -2.05
N ALA A 9 5.16 6.50 -2.62
CA ALA A 9 3.99 7.15 -2.05
C ALA A 9 3.54 6.43 -0.77
N PRO A 10 3.36 7.15 0.35
CA PRO A 10 2.71 6.60 1.54
C PRO A 10 1.28 6.18 1.21
N PHE A 11 0.71 5.33 2.04
CA PHE A 11 -0.62 4.79 1.79
C PHE A 11 -1.44 4.67 3.05
N SER A 12 -2.75 4.77 2.92
CA SER A 12 -3.66 4.50 4.02
C SER A 12 -4.21 3.08 3.96
N ARG A 13 -4.67 2.57 5.11
CA ARG A 13 -5.55 1.41 5.18
C ARG A 13 -6.67 1.68 6.18
N PRO A 14 -7.83 0.99 6.05
CA PRO A 14 -8.87 1.05 7.05
C PRO A 14 -8.35 0.63 8.43
N LEU A 15 -8.78 1.36 9.46
CA LEU A 15 -8.50 1.03 10.85
C LEU A 15 -9.20 -0.29 11.22
N PRO A 16 -8.49 -1.27 11.82
CA PRO A 16 -9.17 -2.42 12.40
C PRO A 16 -10.05 -1.93 13.57
N GLY A 17 -11.27 -2.48 13.69
CA GLY A 17 -12.23 -2.19 14.77
C GLY A 17 -13.02 -0.88 14.66
N GLY A 18 -12.96 -0.21 13.50
CA GLY A 18 -13.93 0.82 13.11
C GLY A 18 -13.84 2.12 13.91
N GLU A 19 -14.72 3.06 13.56
CA GLU A 19 -15.06 4.25 14.35
C GLU A 19 -16.51 4.10 14.83
N PRO A 20 -17.01 5.02 15.69
CA PRO A 20 -18.45 5.18 15.84
C PRO A 20 -19.10 5.27 14.48
N PHE A 21 -20.20 4.55 14.25
CA PHE A 21 -20.80 4.40 12.92
C PHE A 21 -21.09 5.80 12.32
N SER A 22 -20.25 6.25 11.40
CA SER A 22 -20.37 7.54 10.71
C SER A 22 -20.43 7.29 9.21
N PHE A 23 -21.34 7.97 8.53
CA PHE A 23 -21.46 7.89 7.07
C PHE A 23 -20.42 8.75 6.33
N ASP A 24 -19.64 9.57 7.06
CA ASP A 24 -18.77 10.60 6.47
C ASP A 24 -17.40 10.07 6.06
N ALA A 25 -16.80 9.12 6.80
CA ALA A 25 -15.56 8.46 6.39
C ALA A 25 -15.27 7.20 7.20
N THR A 26 -14.75 6.17 6.54
CA THR A 26 -14.08 5.07 7.23
C THR A 26 -12.75 5.58 7.79
N PRO A 27 -12.44 5.40 9.08
CA PRO A 27 -11.19 5.86 9.65
C PRO A 27 -10.01 5.14 8.98
N GLU A 28 -9.01 5.92 8.62
CA GLU A 28 -7.83 5.44 7.90
C GLU A 28 -6.57 5.67 8.73
N ILE A 29 -5.73 4.64 8.82
CA ILE A 29 -4.37 4.79 9.33
C ILE A 29 -3.40 4.98 8.18
N ARG A 30 -2.53 5.97 8.33
CA ARG A 30 -1.46 6.24 7.37
C ARG A 30 -0.28 5.31 7.66
N CYS A 31 -0.03 4.39 6.74
CA CYS A 31 1.20 3.62 6.66
C CYS A 31 2.29 4.46 5.96
N GLY A 32 3.54 4.16 6.29
CA GLY A 32 4.72 4.75 5.68
C GLY A 32 4.91 4.38 4.20
N THR A 33 6.09 4.69 3.68
CA THR A 33 6.42 4.38 2.29
C THR A 33 6.64 2.86 2.12
N PRO A 34 6.10 2.22 1.07
CA PRO A 34 6.25 0.79 0.85
C PRO A 34 7.70 0.30 0.84
N LEU A 35 8.62 1.14 0.34
CA LEU A 35 10.05 0.84 0.29
C LEU A 35 10.67 0.61 1.68
N VAL A 36 10.22 1.35 2.70
CA VAL A 36 10.68 1.17 4.09
C VAL A 36 9.80 0.15 4.82
N GLY A 37 8.50 0.14 4.53
CA GLY A 37 7.52 -0.73 5.16
C GLY A 37 7.70 -2.22 4.86
N ILE A 38 8.40 -2.59 3.78
CA ILE A 38 8.70 -3.99 3.45
C ILE A 38 9.52 -4.72 4.54
N PHE A 39 10.33 -3.97 5.30
CA PHE A 39 11.20 -4.49 6.36
C PHE A 39 10.50 -4.70 7.70
N GLY A 40 9.20 -4.39 7.79
CA GLY A 40 8.42 -4.62 9.01
C GLY A 40 8.53 -3.53 10.07
N ASN A 41 9.17 -2.41 9.74
CA ASN A 41 9.29 -1.24 10.62
C ASN A 41 8.04 -0.34 10.61
N ASP A 42 7.11 -0.59 9.69
CA ASP A 42 5.89 0.22 9.54
C ASP A 42 4.73 -0.42 10.31
N ARG A 43 4.69 -0.11 11.61
CA ARG A 43 3.73 -0.66 12.57
C ARG A 43 3.14 0.43 13.46
N PRO A 44 2.34 1.35 12.90
CA PRO A 44 1.75 2.43 13.68
C PRO A 44 0.78 1.87 14.72
N LEU A 45 0.72 2.53 15.87
CA LEU A 45 -0.27 2.28 16.91
C LEU A 45 -1.56 3.00 16.55
N ALA A 46 -2.69 2.31 16.72
CA ALA A 46 -4.02 2.85 16.52
C ALA A 46 -4.87 2.54 17.74
N ASP A 47 -5.70 3.50 18.14
CA ASP A 47 -6.77 3.24 19.08
C ASP A 47 -7.92 2.56 18.33
N VAL A 48 -8.37 1.42 18.87
CA VAL A 48 -9.35 0.55 18.22
C VAL A 48 -10.50 0.29 19.19
N TYR A 49 -11.73 0.46 18.72
CA TYR A 49 -12.89 0.08 19.52
C TYR A 49 -13.02 -1.44 19.63
N THR A 50 -13.30 -1.91 20.84
CA THR A 50 -13.42 -3.35 21.16
C THR A 50 -14.87 -3.82 21.16
N VAL A 51 -15.82 -2.88 21.16
CA VAL A 51 -17.27 -3.14 21.23
C VAL A 51 -17.92 -3.12 19.85
N PRO A 52 -18.92 -3.98 19.59
CA PRO A 52 -19.71 -3.92 18.36
C PRO A 52 -20.56 -2.65 18.33
N LEU A 53 -20.50 -1.92 17.20
CA LEU A 53 -21.24 -0.67 16.97
C LEU A 53 -20.84 0.46 17.96
N PRO A 54 -19.57 0.89 17.95
CA PRO A 54 -19.03 1.80 18.95
C PRO A 54 -19.70 3.18 18.94
N SER A 55 -19.60 3.88 20.06
CA SER A 55 -20.03 5.26 20.30
C SER A 55 -18.93 6.05 21.01
N GLU A 56 -19.04 7.38 20.95
CA GLU A 56 -18.06 8.25 21.61
C GLU A 56 -18.08 8.02 23.14
N GLY A 57 -16.91 7.75 23.71
CA GLY A 57 -16.76 7.41 25.13
C GLY A 57 -16.65 5.90 25.43
N ASP A 58 -16.83 5.04 24.42
CA ASP A 58 -16.58 3.60 24.56
C ASP A 58 -15.09 3.28 24.74
N PRO A 59 -14.76 2.15 25.41
CA PRO A 59 -13.39 1.76 25.66
C PRO A 59 -12.65 1.46 24.35
N VAL A 60 -11.50 2.09 24.18
CA VAL A 60 -10.54 1.84 23.09
C VAL A 60 -9.33 1.07 23.60
N GLU A 61 -8.80 0.21 22.74
CA GLU A 61 -7.57 -0.54 22.99
C GLU A 61 -6.51 -0.18 21.95
N GLN A 62 -5.25 -0.03 22.39
CA GLN A 62 -4.14 0.22 21.49
C GLN A 62 -3.77 -1.05 20.74
N SER A 63 -4.07 -1.08 19.44
CA SER A 63 -3.69 -2.17 18.56
C SER A 63 -2.56 -1.75 17.63
N ARG A 64 -1.58 -2.64 17.46
CA ARG A 64 -0.49 -2.45 16.50
C ARG A 64 -0.96 -2.90 15.12
N VAL A 65 -1.03 -1.95 14.18
CA VAL A 65 -1.48 -2.25 12.82
C VAL A 65 -0.28 -2.66 11.97
N ASP A 66 -0.29 -3.87 11.43
CA ASP A 66 0.78 -4.33 10.53
C ASP A 66 0.55 -3.85 9.09
N CYS A 67 1.38 -2.91 8.62
CA CYS A 67 1.37 -2.42 7.24
C CYS A 67 2.26 -3.23 6.29
N THR A 68 3.06 -4.18 6.81
CA THR A 68 4.13 -4.88 6.07
C THR A 68 3.60 -5.66 4.87
N GLY A 69 2.49 -6.38 5.02
CA GLY A 69 1.91 -7.17 3.93
C GLY A 69 1.50 -6.32 2.73
N ARG A 70 0.89 -5.15 2.98
CA ARG A 70 0.46 -4.23 1.94
C ARG A 70 1.64 -3.50 1.30
N ALA A 71 2.66 -3.17 2.09
CA ALA A 71 3.93 -2.65 1.59
C ALA A 71 4.62 -3.66 0.65
N ARG A 72 4.71 -4.94 1.03
CA ARG A 72 5.25 -6.03 0.19
C ARG A 72 4.52 -6.16 -1.14
N PHE A 73 3.19 -6.15 -1.10
CA PHE A 73 2.36 -6.22 -2.31
C PHE A 73 2.64 -5.04 -3.25
N ARG A 74 2.69 -3.81 -2.71
CA ARG A 74 2.98 -2.60 -3.51
C ARG A 74 4.37 -2.66 -4.13
N VAL A 75 5.38 -3.10 -3.38
CA VAL A 75 6.75 -3.28 -3.90
C VAL A 75 6.79 -4.30 -5.03
N ALA A 76 6.14 -5.46 -4.86
CA ALA A 76 6.07 -6.51 -5.88
C ALA A 76 5.35 -6.04 -7.15
N LEU A 77 4.22 -5.33 -7.00
CA LEU A 77 3.50 -4.77 -8.15
C LEU A 77 4.33 -3.71 -8.87
N ALA A 78 4.99 -2.82 -8.12
CA ALA A 78 5.84 -1.77 -8.66
C ALA A 78 7.03 -2.34 -9.44
N SER A 79 7.70 -3.37 -8.91
CA SER A 79 8.83 -4.01 -9.58
C SER A 79 8.41 -4.71 -10.87
N LEU A 80 7.26 -5.39 -10.88
CA LEU A 80 6.67 -5.97 -12.09
C LEU A 80 6.38 -4.91 -13.16
N LEU A 81 5.77 -3.79 -12.79
CA LEU A 81 5.47 -2.70 -13.72
C LEU A 81 6.74 -2.09 -14.31
N VAL A 82 7.80 -1.92 -13.51
CA VAL A 82 9.09 -1.43 -13.98
C VAL A 82 9.74 -2.43 -14.94
N ALA A 83 9.77 -3.71 -14.59
CA ALA A 83 10.33 -4.76 -15.43
C ALA A 83 9.60 -4.86 -16.79
N ALA A 84 8.26 -4.84 -16.79
CA ALA A 84 7.46 -4.85 -18.01
C ALA A 84 7.73 -3.61 -18.88
N SER A 85 7.86 -2.43 -18.26
CA SER A 85 8.18 -1.19 -18.98
C SER A 85 9.56 -1.27 -19.67
N ILE A 86 10.56 -1.80 -18.97
CA ILE A 86 11.90 -1.99 -19.52
C ILE A 86 11.87 -3.02 -20.65
N ALA A 87 11.20 -4.16 -20.44
CA ALA A 87 11.08 -5.21 -21.45
C ALA A 87 10.46 -4.67 -22.74
N MET A 88 9.34 -3.94 -22.65
CA MET A 88 8.72 -3.30 -23.81
C MET A 88 9.64 -2.29 -24.49
N ALA A 89 10.38 -1.48 -23.71
CA ALA A 89 11.33 -0.53 -24.28
C ALA A 89 12.47 -1.22 -25.03
N VAL A 90 12.96 -2.37 -24.56
CA VAL A 90 13.99 -3.16 -25.24
C VAL A 90 13.45 -3.83 -26.50
N HIS A 91 12.28 -4.47 -26.44
CA HIS A 91 11.67 -5.13 -27.60
C HIS A 91 11.23 -4.13 -28.68
N GLY A 92 10.68 -2.98 -28.30
CA GLY A 92 10.35 -1.90 -29.23
C GLY A 92 11.59 -1.24 -29.85
N ARG A 93 12.77 -1.40 -29.22
CA ARG A 93 14.06 -0.95 -29.75
C ARG A 93 14.78 -1.98 -30.59
N GLN A 94 14.32 -3.25 -30.69
CA GLN A 94 14.82 -4.20 -31.69
C GLN A 94 14.24 -3.82 -33.06
N PRO A 95 14.99 -3.09 -33.90
CA PRO A 95 14.49 -2.66 -35.19
C PRO A 95 14.84 -3.75 -36.20
N ARG A 96 13.87 -4.55 -36.64
CA ARG A 96 13.77 -5.05 -38.04
C ARG A 96 15.13 -5.35 -38.73
N ILE A 97 15.98 -6.21 -38.15
CA ILE A 97 17.26 -6.61 -38.78
C ILE A 97 17.05 -7.78 -39.76
N ASP A 98 15.91 -8.45 -39.72
CA ASP A 98 15.60 -9.61 -40.58
C ASP A 98 14.76 -9.28 -41.82
N GLN A 99 15.02 -8.17 -42.52
CA GLN A 99 14.43 -7.97 -43.85
C GLN A 99 15.50 -8.11 -44.94
N PRO A 100 15.73 -9.33 -45.48
CA PRO A 100 16.59 -9.53 -46.63
C PRO A 100 15.96 -8.85 -47.85
N ARG A 101 16.81 -8.17 -48.63
CA ARG A 101 16.49 -7.45 -49.86
C ARG A 101 16.65 -8.36 -51.07
#